data_AF-A0A2N9I9H6-F1
#
_entry.id   AF-A0A2N9I9H6-F1
#
_cell.length_a   1.000
_cell.length_b   1.000
_cell.length_c   1.000
_cell.angle_alpha   90.00
_cell.angle_beta   90.00
_cell.angle_gamma   90.00
#
_symmetry.space_group_name_H-M   'P 1'
#
loop_
_entity.id
_entity.type
_entity.pdbx_description
1 polymer ?
#
loop_
_entity_poly.entity_id
_entity_poly.type
_entity_poly.pdbx_seq_one_letter_code
_entity_poly.pdbx_strand_id
1 'polypeptide(L)'
;MEEATAVMIGGEEHKVKEEESGDEVQLVQQLIACAEAVACRDKAHASKLFSMLRANALVFGTSFQRVASCFVQGLSERLAMVQPLGAVGHFLANASILEAFEGESSVHVVDLGMTLGLPHGHQWRKLIHSLANRPVEQDSSHNGPFFLWRFMEALHYYSAIFDSLDTMLPRYDTRRAKIEQFFFAEEIKNIVSCEGPARVERHERVDQWHRRMSRVGLQMGPLKMITQAKQWLRKVNVCEGYTIMEEKGCLVLGWKSKTIIAASCWKKLII
;
A
#
# COMPACT_ATOMS: atom_id res chain seq x y z
N MET A 1 -27.40 -5.84 42.51
CA MET A 1 -26.84 -7.01 41.79
C MET A 1 -26.35 -6.58 40.39
N GLU A 2 -25.79 -5.37 40.26
CA GLU A 2 -25.44 -4.74 38.97
C GLU A 2 -23.94 -4.36 38.87
N GLU A 3 -23.18 -4.41 39.98
CA GLU A 3 -21.73 -4.12 39.98
C GLU A 3 -20.85 -5.32 39.57
N ALA A 4 -21.39 -6.54 39.57
CA ALA A 4 -20.60 -7.73 39.23
C ALA A 4 -20.47 -7.97 37.71
N THR A 5 -21.40 -7.46 36.90
CA THR A 5 -21.44 -7.67 35.45
C THR A 5 -20.52 -6.72 34.68
N ALA A 6 -20.26 -5.51 35.19
CA ALA A 6 -19.37 -4.54 34.54
C ALA A 6 -17.88 -4.92 34.64
N VAL A 7 -17.47 -5.59 35.72
CA VAL A 7 -16.07 -6.02 35.94
C VAL A 7 -15.70 -7.20 35.04
N MET A 8 -16.66 -8.08 34.73
CA MET A 8 -16.44 -9.27 33.88
C MET A 8 -16.23 -8.88 32.41
N ILE A 9 -17.00 -7.91 31.90
CA ILE A 9 -16.88 -7.41 30.51
C ILE A 9 -15.56 -6.65 30.31
N GLY A 10 -15.14 -5.84 31.29
CA GLY A 10 -13.86 -5.13 31.25
C GLY A 10 -12.63 -6.04 31.34
N GLY A 11 -12.74 -7.18 32.04
CA GLY A 11 -11.67 -8.17 32.14
C GLY A 11 -11.48 -9.02 30.87
N GLU A 12 -12.56 -9.35 30.17
CA GLU A 12 -12.51 -10.07 28.90
C GLU A 12 -11.96 -9.20 27.76
N GLU A 13 -12.37 -7.93 27.65
CA GLU A 13 -11.82 -7.02 26.63
C GLU A 13 -10.32 -6.75 26.83
N HIS A 14 -9.86 -6.64 28.07
CA HIS A 14 -8.44 -6.38 28.35
C HIS A 14 -7.58 -7.62 28.04
N LYS A 15 -8.10 -8.81 28.35
CA LYS A 15 -7.42 -10.09 28.09
C LYS A 15 -7.36 -10.41 26.59
N VAL A 16 -8.44 -10.16 25.85
CA VAL A 16 -8.49 -10.32 24.38
C VAL A 16 -7.48 -9.37 23.71
N LYS A 17 -7.35 -8.12 24.18
CA LYS A 17 -6.37 -7.17 23.62
C LYS A 17 -4.92 -7.56 23.91
N GLU A 18 -4.63 -8.15 25.07
CA GLU A 18 -3.28 -8.63 25.42
C GLU A 18 -2.89 -9.89 24.63
N GLU A 19 -3.82 -10.83 24.43
CA GLU A 19 -3.62 -12.01 23.58
C GLU A 19 -3.49 -11.61 22.09
N GLU A 20 -4.35 -10.72 21.57
CA GLU A 20 -4.23 -10.17 20.21
C GLU A 20 -2.88 -9.46 19.99
N SER A 21 -2.38 -8.71 20.97
CA SER A 21 -1.07 -8.05 20.91
C SER A 21 0.10 -9.04 20.83
N GLY A 22 0.03 -10.13 21.61
CA GLY A 22 1.04 -11.19 21.57
C GLY A 22 1.08 -11.93 20.23
N ASP A 23 -0.09 -12.25 19.69
CA ASP A 23 -0.24 -12.92 18.41
C ASP A 23 0.21 -12.04 17.23
N GLU A 24 -0.05 -10.73 17.28
CA GLU A 24 0.43 -9.78 16.28
C GLU A 24 1.95 -9.67 16.26
N VAL A 25 2.60 -9.58 17.43
CA VAL A 25 4.07 -9.56 17.52
C VAL A 25 4.67 -10.85 16.95
N GLN A 26 4.07 -11.99 17.24
CA GLN A 26 4.52 -13.27 16.69
C GLN A 26 4.37 -13.29 15.15
N LEU A 27 3.26 -12.78 14.62
CA LEU A 27 3.01 -12.72 13.19
C LEU A 27 4.01 -11.79 12.47
N VAL A 28 4.37 -10.64 13.07
CA VAL A 28 5.43 -9.75 12.57
C VAL A 28 6.75 -10.51 12.45
N GLN A 29 7.17 -11.20 13.52
CA GLN A 29 8.43 -11.94 13.54
C GLN A 29 8.46 -13.05 12.48
N GLN A 30 7.35 -13.77 12.31
CA GLN A 30 7.21 -14.81 11.29
C GLN A 30 7.31 -14.24 9.86
N LEU A 31 6.70 -13.09 9.60
CA LEU A 31 6.78 -12.41 8.30
C LEU A 31 8.21 -11.99 7.97
N ILE A 32 8.91 -11.39 8.95
CA ILE A 32 10.30 -10.96 8.77
C ILE A 32 11.21 -12.16 8.52
N ALA A 33 11.11 -13.20 9.35
CA ALA A 33 11.89 -14.42 9.16
C ALA A 33 11.63 -15.07 7.79
N CYS A 34 10.38 -15.04 7.31
CA CYS A 34 10.04 -15.56 5.99
C CYS A 34 10.65 -14.71 4.87
N ALA A 35 10.58 -13.38 4.97
CA ALA A 35 11.22 -12.49 4.03
C ALA A 35 12.75 -12.70 3.98
N GLU A 36 13.39 -12.87 5.13
CA GLU A 36 14.82 -13.18 5.22
C GLU A 36 15.15 -14.53 4.56
N ALA A 37 14.38 -15.58 4.85
CA ALA A 37 14.56 -16.90 4.23
C ALA A 37 14.39 -16.82 2.70
N VAL A 38 13.37 -16.11 2.21
CA VAL A 38 13.15 -15.85 0.78
C VAL A 38 14.32 -15.05 0.17
N ALA A 39 14.83 -14.04 0.87
CA ALA A 39 15.97 -13.23 0.43
C ALA A 39 17.25 -14.06 0.29
N CYS A 40 17.49 -14.97 1.24
CA CYS A 40 18.59 -15.94 1.24
C CYS A 40 18.38 -17.11 0.27
N ARG A 41 17.22 -17.17 -0.43
CA ARG A 41 16.82 -18.27 -1.31
C ARG A 41 16.74 -19.63 -0.60
N ASP A 42 16.55 -19.64 0.71
CA ASP A 42 16.34 -20.86 1.50
C ASP A 42 14.89 -21.32 1.36
N LYS A 43 14.63 -22.10 0.32
CA LYS A 43 13.29 -22.59 -0.01
C LYS A 43 12.71 -23.49 1.09
N ALA A 44 13.54 -24.32 1.71
CA ALA A 44 13.07 -25.27 2.72
C ALA A 44 12.60 -24.53 3.97
N HIS A 45 13.39 -23.57 4.45
CA HIS A 45 13.03 -22.75 5.60
C HIS A 45 11.83 -21.84 5.27
N ALA A 46 11.84 -21.18 4.11
CA ALA A 46 10.73 -20.34 3.66
C ALA A 46 9.41 -21.12 3.57
N SER A 47 9.41 -22.33 2.99
CA SER A 47 8.21 -23.17 2.89
C SER A 47 7.64 -23.54 4.26
N LYS A 48 8.48 -23.83 5.26
CA LYS A 48 8.02 -24.09 6.64
C LYS A 48 7.38 -22.85 7.27
N LEU A 49 8.00 -21.68 7.08
CA LEU A 49 7.47 -20.40 7.56
C LEU A 49 6.15 -20.05 6.88
N PHE A 50 5.99 -20.33 5.58
CA PHE A 50 4.74 -20.14 4.85
C PHE A 50 3.58 -20.95 5.40
N SER A 51 3.79 -22.21 5.77
CA SER A 51 2.74 -23.05 6.34
C SER A 51 2.19 -22.45 7.64
N MET A 52 3.06 -21.90 8.48
CA MET A 52 2.66 -21.22 9.72
C MET A 52 1.97 -19.88 9.42
N LEU A 53 2.55 -19.07 8.52
CA LEU A 53 1.98 -17.79 8.14
C LEU A 53 0.59 -17.93 7.51
N ARG A 54 0.33 -18.94 6.69
CA ARG A 54 -0.98 -19.18 6.08
C ARG A 54 -2.08 -19.49 7.09
N ALA A 55 -1.73 -20.07 8.24
CA ALA A 55 -2.70 -20.35 9.29
C ALA A 55 -3.13 -19.08 10.04
N ASN A 56 -2.25 -18.07 10.11
CA ASN A 56 -2.43 -16.89 10.97
C ASN A 56 -2.67 -15.58 10.19
N ALA A 57 -2.27 -15.51 8.91
CA ALA A 57 -2.40 -14.34 8.04
C ALA A 57 -3.74 -14.35 7.30
N LEU A 58 -4.82 -14.09 8.05
CA LEU A 58 -6.20 -14.19 7.58
C LEU A 58 -6.62 -13.01 6.70
N VAL A 59 -7.34 -13.29 5.61
CA VAL A 59 -7.97 -12.25 4.75
C VAL A 59 -9.14 -11.55 5.46
N PHE A 60 -9.79 -12.26 6.38
CA PHE A 60 -10.79 -11.74 7.30
C PHE A 60 -10.28 -11.95 8.72
N GLY A 61 -9.74 -10.90 9.32
CA GLY A 61 -9.03 -10.94 10.60
C GLY A 61 -8.74 -9.53 11.11
N THR A 62 -7.80 -9.38 12.04
CA THR A 62 -7.32 -8.06 12.50
C THR A 62 -6.71 -7.25 11.37
N SER A 63 -6.52 -5.93 11.55
CA SER A 63 -5.76 -5.08 10.64
C SER A 63 -4.47 -5.77 10.19
N PHE A 64 -3.67 -6.21 11.17
CA PHE A 64 -2.36 -6.77 10.90
C PHE A 64 -2.42 -8.14 10.22
N GLN A 65 -3.38 -9.00 10.57
CA GLN A 65 -3.57 -10.29 9.87
C GLN A 65 -3.85 -10.11 8.38
N ARG A 66 -4.61 -9.06 8.01
CA ARG A 66 -4.97 -8.76 6.62
C ARG A 66 -3.81 -8.15 5.85
N VAL A 67 -3.00 -7.31 6.50
CA VAL A 67 -1.70 -6.85 5.96
C VAL A 67 -0.80 -8.06 5.71
N ALA A 68 -0.63 -8.91 6.72
CA ALA A 68 0.18 -10.13 6.65
C ALA A 68 -0.25 -11.02 5.48
N SER A 69 -1.56 -11.16 5.25
CA SER A 69 -2.10 -11.97 4.15
C SER A 69 -1.62 -11.48 2.78
N CYS A 70 -1.64 -10.16 2.56
CA CYS A 70 -1.14 -9.54 1.33
C CYS A 70 0.38 -9.78 1.14
N PHE A 71 1.16 -9.62 2.22
CA PHE A 71 2.60 -9.86 2.19
C PHE A 71 2.96 -11.33 1.93
N VAL A 72 2.21 -12.27 2.52
CA VAL A 72 2.38 -13.71 2.28
C VAL A 72 2.16 -14.05 0.81
N GLN A 73 1.14 -13.47 0.16
CA GLN A 73 0.92 -13.66 -1.27
C GLN A 73 2.13 -13.15 -2.09
N GLY A 74 2.59 -11.93 -1.83
CA GLY A 74 3.76 -11.36 -2.51
C GLY A 74 5.04 -12.17 -2.31
N LEU A 75 5.30 -12.65 -1.09
CA LEU A 75 6.44 -13.52 -0.78
C LEU A 75 6.34 -14.87 -1.48
N SER A 76 5.14 -15.45 -1.54
CA SER A 76 4.92 -16.76 -2.19
C SER A 76 5.22 -16.68 -3.67
N GLU A 77 4.81 -15.60 -4.34
CA GLU A 77 5.12 -15.37 -5.76
C GLU A 77 6.60 -15.10 -5.98
N ARG A 78 7.24 -14.36 -5.07
CA ARG A 78 8.69 -14.15 -5.09
C ARG A 78 9.47 -15.47 -4.96
N LEU A 79 9.00 -16.38 -4.11
CA LEU A 79 9.60 -17.72 -3.97
C LEU A 79 9.35 -18.59 -5.21
N ALA A 80 8.19 -18.44 -5.84
CA ALA A 80 7.75 -19.24 -6.97
C ALA A 80 8.43 -18.89 -8.31
N MET A 81 9.01 -17.69 -8.46
CA MET A 81 9.67 -17.14 -9.69
C MET A 81 9.83 -18.11 -10.88
N VAL A 82 8.71 -18.40 -11.56
CA VAL A 82 8.49 -19.00 -12.90
C VAL A 82 7.02 -18.63 -13.22
N GLN A 83 6.63 -17.56 -13.93
CA GLN A 83 6.92 -17.12 -15.30
C GLN A 83 6.47 -15.65 -15.51
N PRO A 84 7.21 -14.82 -16.29
CA PRO A 84 6.90 -13.41 -16.50
C PRO A 84 6.00 -13.13 -17.74
N LEU A 85 5.42 -14.14 -18.39
CA LEU A 85 4.78 -13.98 -19.70
C LEU A 85 3.54 -13.07 -19.70
N GLY A 86 2.68 -13.15 -18.69
CA GLY A 86 1.45 -12.32 -18.64
C GLY A 86 1.73 -10.84 -18.30
N ALA A 87 2.65 -10.59 -17.37
CA ALA A 87 2.95 -9.22 -16.91
C ALA A 87 3.69 -8.39 -17.98
N VAL A 88 4.57 -9.03 -18.77
CA VAL A 88 5.27 -8.38 -19.89
C VAL A 88 4.31 -8.02 -21.02
N GLY A 89 3.35 -8.90 -21.34
CA GLY A 89 2.33 -8.63 -22.37
C GLY A 89 1.44 -7.42 -22.02
N HIS A 90 0.95 -7.32 -20.78
CA HIS A 90 0.15 -6.17 -20.34
C HIS A 90 0.95 -4.86 -20.35
N PHE A 91 2.22 -4.90 -19.93
CA PHE A 91 3.08 -3.71 -19.93
C PHE A 91 3.31 -3.19 -21.35
N LEU A 92 3.65 -4.07 -22.30
CA LEU A 92 3.87 -3.69 -23.69
C LEU A 92 2.60 -3.14 -24.35
N ALA A 93 1.45 -3.80 -24.14
CA ALA A 93 0.18 -3.32 -24.67
C ALA A 93 -0.19 -1.93 -24.12
N ASN A 94 -0.07 -1.71 -22.81
CA ASN A 94 -0.40 -0.42 -22.21
C ASN A 94 0.57 0.70 -22.62
N ALA A 95 1.86 0.40 -22.78
CA ALA A 95 2.84 1.37 -23.26
C ALA A 95 2.53 1.83 -24.69
N SER A 96 2.23 0.88 -25.60
CA SER A 96 1.84 1.20 -26.98
C SER A 96 0.50 1.94 -27.07
N ILE A 97 -0.44 1.63 -26.18
CA ILE A 97 -1.73 2.33 -26.09
C ILE A 97 -1.55 3.77 -25.60
N LEU A 98 -0.71 4.01 -24.58
CA LEU A 98 -0.41 5.36 -24.08
C LEU A 98 0.29 6.22 -25.13
N GLU A 99 1.23 5.64 -25.88
CA GLU A 99 1.89 6.31 -27.01
C GLU A 99 0.89 6.67 -28.12
N ALA A 100 0.00 5.74 -28.47
CA ALA A 100 -1.05 5.98 -29.46
C ALA A 100 -2.10 7.03 -29.04
N PHE A 101 -2.22 7.34 -27.74
CA PHE A 101 -3.20 8.28 -27.20
C PHE A 101 -2.61 9.64 -26.81
N GLU A 102 -1.32 9.88 -27.08
CA GLU A 102 -0.70 11.17 -26.82
C GLU A 102 -1.37 12.28 -27.65
N GLY A 103 -2.07 13.21 -26.98
CA GLY A 103 -2.77 14.33 -27.61
C GLY A 103 -4.27 14.10 -27.85
N GLU A 104 -4.80 12.91 -27.60
CA GLU A 104 -6.21 12.59 -27.81
C GLU A 104 -7.10 12.95 -26.61
N SER A 105 -8.29 13.49 -26.89
CA SER A 105 -9.22 13.99 -25.85
C SER A 105 -10.28 12.96 -25.44
N SER A 106 -10.44 11.88 -26.22
CA SER A 106 -11.37 10.79 -25.95
C SER A 106 -10.78 9.49 -26.46
N VAL A 107 -10.95 8.43 -25.68
CA VAL A 107 -10.32 7.14 -25.93
C VAL A 107 -11.36 6.04 -25.74
N HIS A 108 -11.40 5.08 -26.67
CA HIS A 108 -12.21 3.89 -26.59
C HIS A 108 -11.35 2.66 -26.85
N VAL A 109 -11.20 1.80 -25.84
CA VAL A 109 -10.40 0.58 -25.95
C VAL A 109 -11.32 -0.64 -25.96
N VAL A 110 -11.14 -1.53 -26.94
CA VAL A 110 -11.89 -2.78 -27.07
C VAL A 110 -10.97 -3.96 -26.79
N ASP A 111 -11.21 -4.63 -25.66
CA ASP A 111 -10.48 -5.85 -25.27
C ASP A 111 -11.22 -7.09 -25.78
N LEU A 112 -10.57 -7.84 -26.68
CA LEU A 112 -11.12 -9.07 -27.27
C LEU A 112 -10.69 -10.35 -26.50
N GLY A 113 -9.90 -10.24 -25.43
CA GLY A 113 -9.27 -11.36 -24.71
C GLY A 113 -9.91 -11.76 -23.38
N MET A 114 -10.94 -11.04 -22.91
CA MET A 114 -11.60 -11.28 -21.60
C MET A 114 -12.26 -12.67 -21.46
N THR A 115 -12.38 -13.44 -22.55
CA THR A 115 -13.03 -14.76 -22.59
C THR A 115 -12.10 -15.94 -22.31
N LEU A 116 -10.77 -15.74 -22.29
CA LEU A 116 -9.79 -16.81 -22.06
C LEU A 116 -8.99 -16.59 -20.76
N GLY A 117 -9.66 -16.73 -19.62
CA GLY A 117 -9.06 -17.42 -18.47
C GLY A 117 -8.22 -16.63 -17.44
N LEU A 118 -8.24 -15.30 -17.41
CA LEU A 118 -7.73 -14.56 -16.23
C LEU A 118 -8.84 -13.67 -15.64
N PRO A 119 -9.42 -14.02 -14.47
CA PRO A 119 -10.68 -13.44 -13.98
C PRO A 119 -10.66 -11.97 -13.53
N HIS A 120 -9.63 -11.18 -13.83
CA HIS A 120 -9.48 -9.84 -13.26
C HIS A 120 -8.80 -8.88 -14.24
N GLY A 121 -9.44 -7.74 -14.55
CA GLY A 121 -8.97 -6.71 -15.48
C GLY A 121 -7.72 -5.93 -15.05
N HIS A 122 -6.64 -6.63 -14.72
CA HIS A 122 -5.36 -6.09 -14.23
C HIS A 122 -4.68 -5.16 -15.25
N GLN A 123 -4.84 -5.42 -16.56
CA GLN A 123 -4.30 -4.56 -17.61
C GLN A 123 -4.92 -3.15 -17.57
N TRP A 124 -6.25 -3.09 -17.52
CA TRP A 124 -7.00 -1.84 -17.69
C TRP A 124 -6.89 -0.89 -16.49
N ARG A 125 -6.71 -1.41 -15.27
CA ARG A 125 -6.49 -0.56 -14.09
C ARG A 125 -5.20 0.27 -14.20
N LYS A 126 -4.11 -0.33 -14.68
CA LYS A 126 -2.84 0.37 -14.90
C LYS A 126 -2.99 1.48 -15.93
N LEU A 127 -3.70 1.21 -17.03
CA LEU A 127 -3.98 2.20 -18.06
C LEU A 127 -4.83 3.37 -17.53
N ILE A 128 -5.90 3.07 -16.79
CA ILE A 128 -6.79 4.09 -16.22
C ILE A 128 -6.03 4.96 -15.21
N HIS A 129 -5.17 4.38 -14.36
CA HIS A 129 -4.35 5.15 -13.42
C HIS A 129 -3.39 6.09 -14.16
N SER A 130 -2.69 5.60 -15.20
CA SER A 130 -1.81 6.43 -16.03
C SER A 130 -2.56 7.58 -16.73
N LEU A 131 -3.83 7.37 -17.10
CA LEU A 131 -4.69 8.40 -17.70
C LEU A 131 -5.25 9.41 -16.67
N ALA A 132 -5.28 9.07 -15.37
CA ALA A 132 -5.99 9.84 -14.34
C ALA A 132 -5.12 10.85 -13.55
N ASN A 133 -3.82 11.00 -13.84
CA ASN A 133 -2.88 11.71 -12.98
C ASN A 133 -3.22 13.20 -12.69
N ARG A 134 -3.59 13.47 -11.42
CA ARG A 134 -3.40 14.75 -10.67
C ARG A 134 -2.43 14.45 -9.50
N PRO A 135 -1.49 15.35 -9.13
CA PRO A 135 -0.35 14.99 -8.27
C PRO A 135 -0.76 14.87 -6.79
N VAL A 136 -0.92 13.63 -6.33
CA VAL A 136 -0.95 13.23 -4.92
C VAL A 136 -0.11 11.96 -4.85
N GLU A 137 1.03 11.99 -4.14
CA GLU A 137 2.02 10.91 -4.16
C GLU A 137 2.04 10.16 -2.82
N GLN A 138 2.26 8.83 -2.87
CA GLN A 138 2.52 8.02 -1.67
C GLN A 138 3.87 8.41 -1.04
N ASP A 139 3.89 8.80 0.23
CA ASP A 139 5.12 9.20 0.93
C ASP A 139 5.78 7.98 1.62
N SER A 140 6.46 7.14 0.85
CA SER A 140 7.19 5.98 1.38
C SER A 140 8.46 5.66 0.59
N SER A 141 9.44 5.01 1.22
CA SER A 141 10.74 4.68 0.59
C SER A 141 10.75 3.27 -0.01
N HIS A 142 9.83 2.97 -0.93
CA HIS A 142 9.74 1.67 -1.59
C HIS A 142 10.68 1.53 -2.80
N ASN A 143 11.38 2.58 -3.25
CA ASN A 143 12.29 2.48 -4.39
C ASN A 143 13.72 1.98 -4.06
N GLY A 144 14.02 1.62 -2.80
CA GLY A 144 15.36 1.20 -2.38
C GLY A 144 15.91 -0.05 -3.11
N PRO A 145 17.24 -0.24 -3.21
CA PRO A 145 17.85 -1.35 -3.96
C PRO A 145 17.72 -2.71 -3.24
N PHE A 146 17.68 -2.71 -1.91
CA PHE A 146 17.66 -3.94 -1.10
C PHE A 146 16.23 -4.41 -0.81
N PHE A 147 15.95 -5.68 -1.10
CA PHE A 147 14.62 -6.28 -0.91
C PHE A 147 14.13 -6.20 0.54
N LEU A 148 14.93 -6.66 1.52
CA LEU A 148 14.50 -6.70 2.92
C LEU A 148 14.17 -5.31 3.45
N TRP A 149 14.90 -4.28 3.00
CA TRP A 149 14.60 -2.91 3.38
C TRP A 149 13.25 -2.46 2.80
N ARG A 150 13.02 -2.68 1.50
CA ARG A 150 11.70 -2.38 0.90
C ARG A 150 10.56 -3.12 1.58
N PHE A 151 10.78 -4.38 1.95
CA PHE A 151 9.80 -5.21 2.65
C PHE A 151 9.41 -4.57 4.00
N MET A 152 10.39 -4.22 4.83
CA MET A 152 10.16 -3.62 6.15
C MET A 152 9.45 -2.26 6.04
N GLU A 153 9.89 -1.40 5.10
CA GLU A 153 9.25 -0.09 4.93
C GLU A 153 7.81 -0.22 4.42
N ALA A 154 7.56 -1.14 3.49
CA ALA A 154 6.21 -1.45 3.01
C ALA A 154 5.34 -2.02 4.12
N LEU A 155 5.85 -2.93 4.94
CA LEU A 155 5.09 -3.51 6.05
C LEU A 155 4.62 -2.41 7.00
N HIS A 156 5.51 -1.52 7.42
CA HIS A 156 5.14 -0.38 8.27
C HIS A 156 4.15 0.57 7.58
N TYR A 157 4.35 0.86 6.29
CA TYR A 157 3.48 1.77 5.53
C TYR A 157 2.05 1.22 5.39
N TYR A 158 1.92 -0.02 4.92
CA TYR A 158 0.60 -0.63 4.71
C TYR A 158 -0.09 -1.02 6.02
N SER A 159 0.65 -1.34 7.10
CA SER A 159 0.03 -1.47 8.43
C SER A 159 -0.65 -0.17 8.88
N ALA A 160 -0.02 0.99 8.67
CA ALA A 160 -0.65 2.26 9.00
C ALA A 160 -1.93 2.53 8.18
N ILE A 161 -1.93 2.15 6.90
CA ILE A 161 -3.12 2.25 6.04
C ILE A 161 -4.23 1.29 6.48
N PHE A 162 -3.92 0.03 6.77
CA PHE A 162 -4.94 -0.95 7.15
C PHE A 162 -5.53 -0.66 8.52
N ASP A 163 -4.73 -0.16 9.47
CA ASP A 163 -5.20 0.34 10.77
C ASP A 163 -6.19 1.50 10.59
N SER A 164 -5.86 2.42 9.68
CA SER A 164 -6.71 3.59 9.44
C SER A 164 -8.05 3.18 8.80
N LEU A 165 -8.04 2.17 7.92
CA LEU A 165 -9.27 1.56 7.39
C LEU A 165 -10.08 0.84 8.46
N ASP A 166 -9.44 0.17 9.42
CA ASP A 166 -10.11 -0.51 10.55
C ASP A 166 -10.93 0.45 11.38
N THR A 167 -10.41 1.67 11.51
CA THR A 167 -11.07 2.71 12.29
C THR A 167 -12.17 3.44 11.51
N MET A 168 -12.14 3.36 10.17
CA MET A 168 -13.06 4.09 9.29
C MET A 168 -14.21 3.25 8.73
N LEU A 169 -14.02 1.94 8.61
CA LEU A 169 -14.94 1.05 7.91
C LEU A 169 -15.16 -0.25 8.71
N PRO A 170 -16.41 -0.74 8.79
CA PRO A 170 -16.71 -2.01 9.45
C PRO A 170 -15.87 -3.18 8.92
N ARG A 171 -15.56 -4.16 9.79
CA ARG A 171 -14.71 -5.32 9.45
C ARG A 171 -15.19 -6.12 8.24
N TYR A 172 -16.50 -6.21 8.01
CA TYR A 172 -17.12 -6.95 6.90
C TYR A 172 -17.59 -6.06 5.74
N ASP A 173 -17.09 -4.82 5.63
CA ASP A 173 -17.43 -3.93 4.51
C ASP A 173 -16.79 -4.41 3.20
N THR A 174 -17.61 -4.69 2.19
CA THR A 174 -17.13 -5.20 0.90
C THR A 174 -16.29 -4.20 0.11
N ARG A 175 -16.47 -2.89 0.32
CA ARG A 175 -15.65 -1.84 -0.30
C ARG A 175 -14.27 -1.82 0.31
N ARG A 176 -14.19 -1.98 1.63
CA ARG A 176 -12.93 -2.12 2.36
C ARG A 176 -12.14 -3.33 1.85
N ALA A 177 -12.78 -4.50 1.83
CA ALA A 177 -12.16 -5.72 1.32
C ALA A 177 -11.68 -5.54 -0.13
N LYS A 178 -12.45 -4.83 -0.98
CA LYS A 178 -12.03 -4.54 -2.34
C LYS A 178 -10.80 -3.66 -2.41
N ILE A 179 -10.74 -2.58 -1.64
CA ILE A 179 -9.57 -1.68 -1.63
C ILE A 179 -8.33 -2.44 -1.14
N GLU A 180 -8.45 -3.19 -0.05
CA GLU A 180 -7.32 -3.92 0.52
C GLU A 180 -6.83 -5.04 -0.40
N GLN A 181 -7.73 -5.88 -0.94
CA GLN A 181 -7.34 -7.07 -1.71
C GLN A 181 -7.09 -6.80 -3.20
N PHE A 182 -7.69 -5.77 -3.79
CA PHE A 182 -7.56 -5.51 -5.22
C PHE A 182 -6.74 -4.26 -5.55
N PHE A 183 -6.47 -3.39 -4.58
CA PHE A 183 -5.64 -2.21 -4.76
C PHE A 183 -4.33 -2.35 -3.97
N PHE A 184 -4.40 -2.34 -2.63
CA PHE A 184 -3.18 -2.36 -1.81
C PHE A 184 -2.42 -3.68 -1.88
N ALA A 185 -3.10 -4.83 -1.93
CA ALA A 185 -2.43 -6.13 -2.07
C ALA A 185 -1.62 -6.22 -3.38
N GLU A 186 -2.11 -5.61 -4.47
CA GLU A 186 -1.41 -5.61 -5.75
C GLU A 186 -0.17 -4.70 -5.72
N GLU A 187 -0.25 -3.54 -5.05
CA GLU A 187 0.93 -2.69 -4.84
C GLU A 187 1.98 -3.41 -3.97
N ILE A 188 1.56 -3.97 -2.83
CA ILE A 188 2.41 -4.77 -1.93
C ILE A 188 3.09 -5.89 -2.71
N LYS A 189 2.31 -6.65 -3.50
CA LYS A 189 2.81 -7.73 -4.33
C LYS A 189 3.84 -7.24 -5.35
N ASN A 190 3.64 -6.09 -6.00
CA ASN A 190 4.63 -5.57 -6.94
C ASN A 190 5.93 -5.14 -6.22
N ILE A 191 5.82 -4.49 -5.06
CA ILE A 191 6.98 -4.07 -4.25
C ILE A 191 7.80 -5.28 -3.77
N VAL A 192 7.10 -6.33 -3.32
CA VAL A 192 7.69 -7.51 -2.69
C VAL A 192 8.18 -8.52 -3.72
N SER A 193 7.40 -8.84 -4.76
CA SER A 193 7.71 -9.95 -5.67
C SER A 193 8.56 -9.57 -6.88
N CYS A 194 8.43 -8.34 -7.38
CA CYS A 194 9.03 -7.94 -8.65
C CYS A 194 10.41 -7.29 -8.46
N GLU A 195 11.23 -7.32 -9.51
CA GLU A 195 12.53 -6.62 -9.59
C GLU A 195 12.72 -5.98 -10.97
N GLY A 196 13.72 -5.11 -11.09
CA GLY A 196 14.08 -4.50 -12.37
C GLY A 196 12.88 -3.80 -13.04
N PRO A 197 12.74 -3.87 -14.38
CA PRO A 197 11.64 -3.23 -15.10
C PRO A 197 10.24 -3.73 -14.70
N ALA A 198 10.12 -4.96 -14.19
CA ALA A 198 8.83 -5.52 -13.76
C ALA A 198 8.32 -4.91 -12.44
N ARG A 199 9.22 -4.33 -11.63
CA ARG A 199 8.86 -3.57 -10.43
C ARG A 199 8.51 -2.14 -10.84
N VAL A 200 7.22 -1.84 -10.84
CA VAL A 200 6.65 -0.55 -11.26
C VAL A 200 6.31 0.32 -10.06
N GLU A 201 5.92 -0.28 -8.93
CA GLU A 201 5.64 0.45 -7.69
C GLU A 201 6.94 0.87 -7.00
N ARG A 202 7.23 2.17 -7.12
CA ARG A 202 8.52 2.77 -6.75
C ARG A 202 8.29 4.06 -5.97
N HIS A 203 7.51 3.97 -4.90
CA HIS A 203 7.24 5.11 -4.04
C HIS A 203 8.56 5.71 -3.55
N GLU A 204 8.62 7.03 -3.59
CA GLU A 204 9.73 7.83 -3.12
C GLU A 204 9.21 8.86 -2.12
N ARG A 205 10.01 9.11 -1.08
CA ARG A 205 9.67 10.11 -0.08
C ARG A 205 9.72 11.52 -0.66
N VAL A 206 9.00 12.43 -0.01
CA VAL A 206 8.90 13.84 -0.40
C VAL A 206 10.24 14.53 -0.63
N ASP A 207 11.28 14.16 0.09
CA ASP A 207 12.63 14.74 -0.04
C ASP A 207 13.35 14.30 -1.33
N GLN A 208 13.06 13.09 -1.82
CA GLN A 208 13.56 12.61 -3.12
C GLN A 208 12.83 13.30 -4.27
N TRP A 209 11.51 13.42 -4.16
CA TRP A 209 10.70 14.20 -5.10
C TRP A 209 11.16 15.66 -5.16
N HIS A 210 11.44 16.28 -4.01
CA HIS A 210 11.97 17.64 -3.97
C HIS A 210 13.28 17.79 -4.74
N ARG A 211 14.20 16.83 -4.59
CA ARG A 211 15.46 16.81 -5.34
C ARG A 211 15.23 16.62 -6.84
N ARG A 212 14.29 15.77 -7.25
CA ARG A 212 13.95 15.56 -8.68
C ARG A 212 13.33 16.81 -9.30
N MET A 213 12.32 17.37 -8.65
CA MET A 213 11.62 18.56 -9.14
C MET A 213 12.55 19.77 -9.22
N SER A 214 13.42 19.96 -8.21
CA SER A 214 14.44 21.03 -8.23
C SER A 214 15.42 20.88 -9.40
N ARG A 215 15.83 19.65 -9.74
CA ARG A 215 16.75 19.38 -10.86
C ARG A 215 16.16 19.73 -12.22
N VAL A 216 14.83 19.69 -12.37
CA VAL A 216 14.13 20.07 -13.61
C VAL A 216 13.70 21.54 -13.61
N GLY A 217 14.24 22.37 -12.69
CA GLY A 217 13.99 23.80 -12.63
C GLY A 217 12.64 24.21 -12.01
N LEU A 218 11.99 23.29 -11.30
CA LEU A 218 10.76 23.59 -10.56
C LEU A 218 11.11 24.05 -9.13
N GLN A 219 10.44 25.11 -8.70
CA GLN A 219 10.50 25.62 -7.34
C GLN A 219 9.23 25.26 -6.58
N MET A 220 9.40 24.87 -5.33
CA MET A 220 8.28 24.61 -4.43
C MET A 220 7.53 25.90 -4.12
N GLY A 221 6.20 25.87 -4.23
CA GLY A 221 5.29 26.96 -3.92
C GLY A 221 4.52 26.71 -2.61
N PRO A 222 4.10 27.77 -1.90
CA PRO A 222 3.37 27.62 -0.64
C PRO A 222 1.96 27.02 -0.85
N LEU A 223 1.58 26.07 -0.01
CA LEU A 223 0.24 25.50 0.03
C LEU A 223 -0.64 26.28 1.02
N LYS A 224 -1.56 27.11 0.53
CA LYS A 224 -2.45 27.94 1.36
C LYS A 224 -3.68 27.20 1.93
N MET A 225 -3.70 25.87 1.85
CA MET A 225 -4.88 25.04 2.10
C MET A 225 -4.86 24.29 3.44
N ILE A 226 -3.83 24.47 4.28
CA ILE A 226 -3.66 23.70 5.51
C ILE A 226 -4.81 23.88 6.51
N THR A 227 -5.31 25.11 6.66
CA THR A 227 -6.42 25.42 7.57
C THR A 227 -7.70 24.74 7.11
N GLN A 228 -7.98 24.79 5.81
CA GLN A 228 -9.13 24.13 5.18
C GLN A 228 -9.01 22.61 5.28
N ALA A 229 -7.82 22.04 5.04
CA ALA A 229 -7.58 20.61 5.12
C ALA A 229 -7.77 20.08 6.56
N LYS A 230 -7.25 20.79 7.56
CA LYS A 230 -7.47 20.48 9.00
C LYS A 230 -8.95 20.59 9.38
N GLN A 231 -9.63 21.64 8.90
CA GLN A 231 -11.06 21.81 9.16
C GLN A 231 -11.92 20.73 8.48
N TRP A 232 -11.55 20.34 7.26
CA TRP A 232 -12.19 19.24 6.55
C TRP A 232 -12.04 17.92 7.31
N LEU A 233 -10.83 17.60 7.78
CA LEU A 233 -10.59 16.38 8.57
C LEU A 233 -11.48 16.33 9.83
N ARG A 234 -11.64 17.45 10.53
CA ARG A 234 -12.54 17.57 11.69
C ARG A 234 -14.02 17.37 11.32
N LYS A 235 -14.45 17.89 10.16
CA LYS A 235 -15.84 17.82 9.69
C LYS A 235 -16.25 16.43 9.21
N VAL A 236 -15.32 15.68 8.61
CA VAL A 236 -15.61 14.36 8.05
C VAL A 236 -15.79 13.30 9.15
N ASN A 237 -15.66 13.67 10.43
CA ASN A 237 -15.79 12.77 11.59
C ASN A 237 -14.93 11.51 11.44
N VAL A 238 -13.77 11.68 10.81
CA VAL A 238 -12.75 10.65 10.63
C VAL A 238 -12.17 10.37 12.01
N CYS A 239 -12.05 9.08 12.35
CA CYS A 239 -11.71 8.65 13.70
C CYS A 239 -10.37 9.21 14.23
N GLU A 240 -10.19 9.20 15.55
CA GLU A 240 -8.96 9.68 16.22
C GLU A 240 -7.74 8.88 15.72
N GLY A 241 -6.83 9.55 15.01
CA GLY A 241 -5.60 8.93 14.48
C GLY A 241 -5.05 9.61 13.23
N TYR A 242 -5.88 10.21 12.38
CA TYR A 242 -5.38 10.98 11.24
C TYR A 242 -4.80 12.32 11.66
N THR A 243 -3.66 12.70 11.08
CA THR A 243 -3.00 13.98 11.31
C THR A 243 -2.74 14.69 9.98
N ILE A 244 -2.87 16.02 9.97
CA ILE A 244 -2.47 16.87 8.84
C ILE A 244 -1.43 17.86 9.35
N MET A 245 -0.26 17.83 8.73
CA MET A 245 0.88 18.66 9.11
C MET A 245 1.51 19.32 7.87
N GLU A 246 2.28 20.38 8.11
CA GLU A 246 3.17 20.93 7.10
C GLU A 246 4.58 20.41 7.36
N GLU A 247 5.15 19.70 6.40
CA GLU A 247 6.52 19.21 6.48
C GLU A 247 7.26 19.58 5.20
N LYS A 248 8.37 20.32 5.33
CA LYS A 248 9.23 20.73 4.21
C LYS A 248 8.43 21.35 3.05
N GLY A 249 7.48 22.24 3.36
CA GLY A 249 6.64 22.93 2.36
C GLY A 249 5.56 22.07 1.70
N CYS A 250 5.37 20.84 2.17
CA CYS A 250 4.34 19.93 1.71
C CYS A 250 3.25 19.76 2.77
N LEU A 251 2.01 19.52 2.34
CA LEU A 251 0.93 19.11 3.21
C LEU A 251 0.97 17.58 3.35
N VAL A 252 1.19 17.08 4.55
CA VAL A 252 1.32 15.64 4.80
C VAL A 252 0.12 15.14 5.59
N LEU A 253 -0.53 14.09 5.08
CA LEU A 253 -1.53 13.31 5.79
C LEU A 253 -0.85 12.09 6.42
N GLY A 254 -0.96 11.96 7.73
CA GLY A 254 -0.45 10.84 8.49
C GLY A 254 -1.54 10.07 9.22
N TRP A 255 -1.20 8.86 9.66
CA TRP A 255 -1.96 8.06 10.61
C TRP A 255 -1.07 7.75 11.81
N LYS A 256 -1.52 8.13 13.01
CA LYS A 256 -0.72 8.16 14.24
C LYS A 256 0.58 8.95 13.98
N SER A 257 1.73 8.27 13.96
CA SER A 257 3.06 8.83 13.72
C SER A 257 3.62 8.57 12.31
N LYS A 258 2.92 7.81 11.45
CA LYS A 258 3.40 7.44 10.12
C LYS A 258 2.79 8.34 9.04
N THR A 259 3.64 8.91 8.19
CA THR A 259 3.21 9.66 7.00
C THR A 259 2.67 8.70 5.93
N ILE A 260 1.54 9.04 5.31
CA ILE A 260 0.90 8.19 4.30
C ILE A 260 0.92 8.89 2.93
N ILE A 261 0.49 10.15 2.89
CA ILE A 261 0.36 10.93 1.66
C ILE A 261 1.07 12.28 1.84
N ALA A 262 1.82 12.70 0.82
CA ALA A 262 2.35 14.05 0.73
C ALA A 262 1.79 14.78 -0.49
N ALA A 263 1.25 15.97 -0.28
CA ALA A 263 0.81 16.90 -1.30
C ALA A 263 1.79 18.09 -1.37
N SER A 264 2.20 18.45 -2.59
CA SER A 264 3.16 19.54 -2.84
C SER A 264 2.72 20.38 -4.04
N CYS A 265 3.09 21.66 -4.07
CA CYS A 265 2.82 22.56 -5.19
C CYS A 265 4.15 23.03 -5.79
N TRP A 266 4.23 23.04 -7.12
CA TRP A 266 5.44 23.37 -7.85
C TRP A 266 5.14 24.44 -8.90
N LYS A 267 6.04 25.41 -9.03
CA LYS A 267 6.01 26.44 -10.08
C LYS A 267 7.32 26.42 -10.85
N LYS A 268 7.25 26.66 -12.15
CA LYS A 268 8.45 26.83 -12.98
C LYS A 268 9.15 28.12 -12.59
N LEU A 269 10.48 28.10 -12.38
CA LEU A 269 11.21 29.36 -12.41
C LEU A 269 11.09 29.93 -13.82
N ILE A 270 10.48 31.10 -13.94
CA ILE A 270 10.73 31.96 -15.09
C ILE A 270 11.99 32.73 -14.72
N ILE A 271 13.11 32.36 -15.33
CA ILE A 271 14.36 33.12 -15.31
C ILE A 271 14.27 34.14 -16.44
#